data_AF-A0A9D2H5N7-F1
#
_entry.id   AF-A0A9D2H5N7-F1
#
_cell.length_a   1.000
_cell.length_b   1.000
_cell.length_c   1.000
_cell.angle_alpha   90.00
_cell.angle_beta   90.00
_cell.angle_gamma   90.00
#
_symmetry.space_group_name_H-M   'P 1'
#
loop_
_entity.id
_entity.type
_entity.pdbx_description
1 polymer ?
#
loop_
_entity_poly.entity_id
_entity_poly.type
_entity_poly.pdbx_seq_one_letter_code
_entity_poly.pdbx_strand_id
1 'polypeptide(L)' 'MKNVAWFLLGIISGFVAAHFMNKDPRGHELLASIDSRISGFTGAMSEAYRAEVARETND' A
#
# COMPACT_ATOMS: atom_id res chain seq x y z
N MET A 1 12.18 -1.00 33.69
CA MET A 1 12.33 0.04 32.64
C MET A 1 12.25 -0.49 31.20
N LYS A 2 12.24 -1.81 30.94
CA LYS A 2 12.27 -2.38 29.58
C LYS A 2 11.05 -2.04 28.71
N ASN A 3 9.87 -1.92 29.32
CA ASN A 3 8.64 -1.57 28.61
C ASN A 3 8.66 -0.12 28.11
N VAL A 4 9.28 0.78 28.87
CA VAL A 4 9.49 2.17 28.48
C VAL A 4 10.47 2.25 27.30
N ALA A 5 11.53 1.44 27.32
CA ALA A 5 12.46 1.36 26.19
C ALA A 5 11.77 0.84 24.90
N TRP A 6 10.93 -0.19 25.01
CA TRP A 6 10.13 -0.68 23.88
C TRP A 6 9.12 0.34 23.37
N PHE A 7 8.48 1.07 24.28
CA PHE A 7 7.55 2.14 23.92
C PHE A 7 8.25 3.29 23.18
N LEU A 8 9.42 3.71 23.65
CA LEU A 8 10.23 4.74 23.00
C LEU A 8 10.73 4.29 21.62
N LEU A 9 11.14 3.02 21.48
CA LEU A 9 11.48 2.46 20.18
C LEU A 9 10.29 2.48 19.21
N GLY A 10 9.09 2.17 19.68
CA GLY A 10 7.87 2.27 18.88
C GLY A 10 7.58 3.70 18.42
N ILE A 11 7.67 4.67 19.32
CA ILE A 11 7.45 6.09 19.00
C ILE A 11 8.48 6.59 17.99
N ILE A 12 9.77 6.33 18.23
CA ILE A 12 10.85 6.77 17.33
C ILE A 12 10.65 6.17 15.94
N SER A 13 10.32 4.87 15.86
CA SER A 13 10.07 4.19 14.59
C SER A 13 8.86 4.77 13.84
N GLY A 14 7.76 5.04 14.53
CA GLY A 14 6.58 5.68 13.96
C GLY A 14 6.85 7.11 13.46
N PHE A 15 7.66 7.86 14.20
CA PHE A 15 8.03 9.23 13.83
C PHE A 15 8.97 9.26 12.61
N VAL A 16 9.91 8.32 12.53
CA VAL A 16 10.78 8.16 11.35
C VAL A 16 9.95 7.81 10.12
N ALA A 17 9.02 6.87 10.20
CA ALA A 17 8.12 6.54 9.09
C ALA A 17 7.29 7.75 8.63
N ALA A 18 6.69 8.50 9.56
CA ALA A 18 5.94 9.72 9.25
C ALA A 18 6.83 10.83 8.67
N HIS A 19 8.07 10.98 9.17
CA HIS A 19 9.01 11.99 8.70
C HIS A 19 9.54 11.67 7.29
N PHE A 20 9.84 10.40 7.00
CA PHE A 20 10.17 9.95 5.64
C PHE A 20 9.00 10.18 4.67
N MET A 21 7.78 9.93 5.11
CA MET A 21 6.57 10.21 4.32
C MET A 21 6.38 11.71 4.04
N ASN A 22 6.71 12.56 5.01
CA ASN A 22 6.47 14.00 4.95
C ASN A 22 7.58 14.80 4.24
N LYS A 23 8.84 14.30 4.22
CA LYS A 23 10.00 15.13 3.86
C LYS A 23 10.86 14.63 2.69
N ASP A 24 10.63 13.42 2.19
CA ASP A 24 11.48 12.84 1.14
C ASP A 24 10.72 12.80 -0.22
N PRO A 25 11.19 13.49 -1.28
CA PRO A 25 10.65 13.38 -2.64
C PRO A 25 10.56 11.93 -3.13
N ARG A 26 11.44 11.06 -2.61
CA ARG A 26 11.48 9.62 -2.93
C ARG A 26 10.32 8.85 -2.32
N GLY A 27 9.73 9.32 -1.22
CA GLY A 27 8.53 8.71 -0.63
C GLY A 27 7.33 8.77 -1.57
N HIS A 28 7.18 9.88 -2.29
CA HIS A 28 6.16 10.03 -3.33
C HIS A 28 6.42 9.10 -4.52
N GLU A 29 7.66 8.97 -4.99
CA GLU A 29 7.99 8.03 -6.08
C GLU A 29 7.76 6.57 -5.69
N LEU A 30 8.11 6.19 -4.45
CA LEU A 30 7.88 4.85 -3.93
C LEU A 30 6.38 4.55 -3.84
N LEU A 31 5.60 5.48 -3.27
CA LEU A 31 4.14 5.37 -3.21
C LEU A 31 3.50 5.32 -4.60
N ALA A 32 3.93 6.19 -5.53
CA ALA A 32 3.43 6.20 -6.90
C ALA A 32 3.74 4.89 -7.64
N SER A 33 4.92 4.31 -7.41
CA SER A 33 5.29 3.02 -8.00
C SER A 33 4.45 1.86 -7.44
N ILE A 34 4.11 1.92 -6.15
CA ILE A 34 3.25 0.93 -5.48
C ILE A 34 1.80 1.09 -5.97
N ASP A 35 1.30 2.32 -6.02
CA ASP A 35 -0.05 2.64 -6.48
C ASP A 35 -0.27 2.19 -7.93
N SER A 36 0.69 2.43 -8.83
CA SER A 36 0.64 1.98 -10.21
C SER A 36 0.54 0.45 -10.33
N ARG A 37 1.32 -0.29 -9.53
CA ARG A 37 1.30 -1.77 -9.51
C ARG A 37 -0.03 -2.31 -8.99
N ILE A 38 -0.54 -1.73 -7.90
CA ILE A 38 -1.81 -2.12 -7.30
C ILE A 38 -2.97 -1.81 -8.24
N SER A 39 -2.97 -0.65 -8.89
CA SER A 39 -3.97 -0.26 -9.88
C SER A 39 -3.98 -1.21 -11.09
N GLY A 40 -2.80 -1.57 -11.61
CA GLY A 40 -2.69 -2.55 -12.70
C GLY A 40 -3.20 -3.94 -12.32
N PHE A 41 -2.81 -4.43 -11.13
CA PHE A 41 -3.30 -5.70 -10.59
C PHE A 41 -4.82 -5.70 -10.41
N THR A 42 -5.36 -4.66 -9.78
CA THR A 42 -6.80 -4.51 -9.51
C THR A 42 -7.60 -4.41 -10.82
N GLY A 43 -7.09 -3.68 -11.81
CA GLY A 43 -7.67 -3.60 -13.14
C GLY A 43 -7.75 -4.98 -13.81
N ALA A 44 -6.66 -5.74 -13.80
CA ALA A 44 -6.63 -7.08 -14.37
C ALA A 44 -7.59 -8.05 -13.65
N MET A 45 -7.68 -7.97 -12.32
CA MET A 45 -8.64 -8.75 -11.54
C MET A 45 -10.09 -8.36 -11.81
N SER A 46 -10.38 -7.06 -11.92
CA SER A 46 -11.72 -6.58 -12.26
C SER A 46 -12.15 -7.00 -13.67
N GLU A 47 -11.23 -6.99 -14.63
CA GLU A 47 -11.49 -7.43 -16.00
C GLU A 47 -11.78 -8.93 -16.04
N ALA A 48 -10.96 -9.74 -15.38
CA ALA A 48 -11.17 -11.18 -15.27
C ALA A 48 -12.51 -11.51 -14.59
N TYR A 49 -12.87 -10.81 -13.52
CA TYR A 49 -14.16 -10.98 -12.85
C TYR A 49 -15.33 -10.61 -13.77
N ARG A 50 -15.26 -9.48 -14.46
CA ARG A 50 -16.30 -9.07 -15.42
C ARG A 50 -16.44 -10.06 -16.58
N ALA A 51 -15.33 -10.59 -17.07
CA ALA A 51 -15.33 -11.60 -18.12
C ALA A 51 -15.95 -12.92 -17.64
N GLU A 52 -15.72 -13.31 -16.38
CA GLU A 52 -16.34 -14.49 -15.80
C GLU A 52 -17.85 -14.30 -15.61
N VAL A 53 -18.26 -13.18 -15.03
CA VAL A 53 -19.68 -12.82 -14.89
C VAL A 53 -20.37 -12.79 -16.27
N ALA A 54 -19.74 -12.20 -17.28
CA ALA A 54 -20.29 -12.16 -18.63
C ALA A 54 -20.41 -13.56 -19.27
N ARG A 55 -19.53 -14.51 -18.94
CA ARG A 55 -19.68 -15.92 -19.34
C ARG A 55 -20.84 -16.58 -18.59
N GLU A 56 -20.91 -16.42 -17.27
CA GLU A 56 -21.96 -17.00 -16.44
C GLU A 56 -23.37 -16.48 -16.78
N THR A 57 -23.50 -15.22 -17.19
CA THR A 57 -24.80 -14.63 -17.54
C THR A 57 -25.27 -14.98 -18.97
N ASN A 58 -24.44 -15.63 -19.78
CA ASN A 58 -24.72 -15.96 -21.18
C ASN A 58 -24.98 -17.47 -21.40
N ASP A 59 -24.95 -18.27 -20.33
CA ASP A 59 -25.49 -19.64 -20.22
C ASP A 59 -26.88 -19.60 -19.56
#